data_AF-A0A1G8XDD4-F1
#
_entry.id   AF-A0A1G8XDD4-F1
#
_cell.length_a   1.000
_cell.length_b   1.000
_cell.length_c   1.000
_cell.angle_alpha   90.00
_cell.angle_beta   90.00
_cell.angle_gamma   90.00
#
_symmetry.space_group_name_H-M   'P 1'
#
loop_
_entity.id
_entity.type
_entity.pdbx_description
1 polymer ?
#
loop_
_entity_poly.entity_id
_entity_poly.type
_entity_poly.pdbx_seq_one_letter_code
_entity_poly.pdbx_strand_id
1 'polypeptide(L)'
;MRKEPFQSLEELDAYVGGPKIQCLECGRWFRGLATHLPRTHGMTHADYREKWGIPRRYPLTGTATRETLSQQMRDQIDAGVLTHDHLPDASQAARQAGRSRKRLVDDERHRRITAERRPGDHHRLPPGAKRADGRDADRRREYQIAYRALKRGDSEPMQRYRARYLEAPSDDPT
;
A
#
# COMPACT_ATOMS: atom_id res chain seq x y z
N MET A 1 2.15 -20.07 -21.59
CA MET A 1 1.58 -19.81 -20.25
C MET A 1 2.63 -19.12 -19.41
N ARG A 2 2.23 -18.14 -18.59
CA ARG A 2 3.13 -17.48 -17.63
C ARG A 2 3.61 -18.55 -16.65
N LYS A 3 4.89 -18.51 -16.25
CA LYS A 3 5.48 -19.49 -15.31
C LYS A 3 5.73 -18.92 -13.92
N GLU A 4 5.71 -17.60 -13.82
CA GLU A 4 6.03 -16.85 -12.61
C GLU A 4 4.87 -15.95 -12.19
N PRO A 5 4.73 -15.66 -10.88
CA PRO A 5 3.74 -14.72 -10.37
C PRO A 5 4.03 -13.29 -10.82
N PHE A 6 3.03 -12.42 -10.73
CA PHE A 6 3.22 -10.99 -11.00
C PHE A 6 4.13 -10.37 -9.93
N GLN A 7 5.07 -9.53 -10.38
CA GLN A 7 5.99 -8.83 -9.49
C GLN A 7 5.66 -7.35 -9.34
N SER A 8 5.01 -6.74 -10.33
CA SER A 8 4.67 -5.31 -10.36
C SER A 8 3.17 -5.07 -10.58
N LEU A 9 2.72 -3.87 -10.19
CA LEU A 9 1.35 -3.42 -10.49
C LEU A 9 1.14 -3.17 -11.98
N GLU A 10 2.15 -2.66 -12.67
CA GLU A 10 2.05 -2.28 -14.09
C GLU A 10 1.78 -3.51 -14.96
N GLU A 11 2.46 -4.63 -14.68
CA GLU A 11 2.19 -5.91 -15.33
C GLU A 11 0.78 -6.44 -15.04
N LEU A 12 0.32 -6.26 -13.79
CA LEU A 12 -0.98 -6.74 -13.37
C LEU A 12 -2.11 -5.90 -13.97
N ASP A 13 -1.94 -4.59 -14.03
CA ASP A 13 -2.86 -3.64 -14.66
C ASP A 13 -2.98 -3.92 -16.16
N ALA A 14 -1.86 -4.18 -16.84
CA ALA A 14 -1.85 -4.60 -18.24
C ALA A 14 -2.63 -5.92 -18.46
N TYR A 15 -2.53 -6.86 -17.52
CA TYR A 15 -3.24 -8.14 -17.59
C TYR A 15 -4.77 -8.00 -17.41
N VAL A 16 -5.23 -7.15 -16.47
CA VAL A 16 -6.67 -6.97 -16.17
C VAL A 16 -7.34 -5.85 -16.98
N GLY A 17 -6.56 -5.07 -17.75
CA GLY A 17 -7.03 -3.91 -18.50
C GLY A 17 -7.85 -4.23 -19.74
N GLY A 18 -7.87 -5.49 -20.19
CA GLY A 18 -8.61 -5.90 -21.37
C GLY A 18 -10.12 -6.14 -21.13
N PRO A 19 -10.94 -6.17 -22.21
CA PRO A 19 -12.38 -6.48 -22.14
C PRO A 19 -12.66 -7.92 -21.74
N LYS A 20 -11.69 -8.81 -21.95
CA LYS A 20 -11.66 -10.19 -21.48
C LYS A 20 -10.39 -10.41 -20.69
N ILE A 21 -10.43 -11.40 -19.81
CA ILE A 21 -9.28 -11.83 -19.00
C ILE A 21 -8.81 -13.19 -19.47
N GLN A 22 -7.49 -13.37 -19.57
CA GLN A 22 -6.88 -14.65 -19.93
C GLN A 22 -6.69 -15.51 -18.69
N CYS A 23 -7.08 -16.79 -18.73
CA CYS A 23 -6.73 -17.73 -17.67
C CYS A 23 -5.24 -18.07 -17.76
N LEU A 24 -4.49 -17.82 -16.68
CA LEU A 24 -3.05 -18.11 -16.61
C LEU A 24 -2.73 -19.62 -16.59
N GLU A 25 -3.69 -20.48 -16.23
CA GLU A 25 -3.53 -21.95 -16.20
C GLU A 25 -3.79 -22.64 -17.55
N CYS A 26 -4.66 -22.07 -18.40
CA CYS A 26 -5.02 -22.72 -19.67
C CYS A 26 -4.88 -21.83 -20.90
N GLY A 27 -4.55 -20.54 -20.73
CA GLY A 27 -4.34 -19.58 -21.80
C GLY A 27 -5.61 -19.10 -22.51
N ARG A 28 -6.80 -19.62 -22.15
CA ARG A 28 -8.08 -19.26 -22.78
C ARG A 28 -8.61 -17.92 -22.24
N TRP A 29 -9.38 -17.23 -23.08
CA TRP A 29 -9.95 -15.91 -22.77
C TRP A 29 -11.40 -16.01 -22.31
N PHE A 30 -11.73 -15.33 -21.22
CA PHE A 30 -13.07 -15.35 -20.62
C PHE A 30 -13.53 -13.94 -20.28
N ARG A 31 -14.85 -13.76 -20.13
CA ARG A 31 -15.42 -12.53 -19.56
C ARG A 31 -15.02 -12.37 -18.09
N GLY A 32 -14.96 -13.48 -17.36
CA GLY A 32 -14.41 -13.58 -16.02
C GLY A 32 -14.05 -15.01 -15.68
N LEU A 33 -13.12 -15.18 -14.74
CA LEU A 33 -12.58 -16.48 -14.35
C LEU A 33 -13.44 -17.19 -13.29
N ALA A 34 -14.50 -16.53 -12.82
CA ALA A 34 -15.14 -16.94 -11.58
C ALA A 34 -15.77 -18.33 -11.60
N THR A 35 -16.35 -18.67 -12.75
CA THR A 35 -16.95 -19.98 -13.00
C THR A 35 -15.94 -20.97 -13.57
N HIS A 36 -14.92 -20.48 -14.27
CA HIS A 36 -13.93 -21.31 -14.97
C HIS A 36 -12.95 -21.98 -14.02
N LEU A 37 -12.43 -21.25 -13.02
CA LEU A 37 -11.46 -21.78 -12.06
C LEU A 37 -11.95 -23.04 -11.33
N PRO A 38 -13.13 -23.03 -10.66
CA PRO A 38 -13.60 -24.21 -9.94
C PRO A 38 -13.98 -25.35 -10.90
N ARG A 39 -14.55 -25.05 -12.07
CA ARG A 39 -15.04 -26.08 -13.01
C ARG A 39 -13.94 -26.78 -13.80
N THR A 40 -12.91 -26.04 -14.21
CA THR A 40 -11.86 -26.59 -15.08
C THR A 40 -10.60 -26.94 -14.31
N HIS A 41 -10.28 -26.19 -13.24
CA HIS A 41 -9.03 -26.35 -12.51
C HIS A 41 -9.24 -26.84 -11.07
N GLY A 42 -10.48 -26.94 -10.58
CA GLY A 42 -10.75 -27.34 -9.19
C GLY A 42 -10.17 -26.37 -8.16
N MET A 43 -9.82 -25.15 -8.56
CA MET A 43 -9.15 -24.16 -7.71
C MET A 43 -10.13 -23.09 -7.25
N THR A 44 -9.95 -22.61 -6.03
CA THR A 44 -10.67 -21.43 -5.56
C THR A 44 -10.04 -20.15 -6.12
N HIS A 45 -10.80 -19.06 -6.07
CA HIS A 45 -10.26 -17.73 -6.41
C HIS A 45 -9.15 -17.28 -5.47
N ALA A 46 -9.14 -17.77 -4.22
CA ALA A 46 -8.12 -17.41 -3.24
C ALA A 46 -6.79 -18.06 -3.62
N ASP A 47 -6.83 -19.36 -3.96
CA ASP A 47 -5.66 -20.15 -4.39
C ASP A 47 -5.09 -19.60 -5.70
N TYR A 48 -5.96 -19.28 -6.66
CA TYR A 48 -5.53 -18.69 -7.93
C TYR A 48 -4.79 -17.37 -7.72
N ARG A 49 -5.32 -16.51 -6.85
CA ARG A 49 -4.67 -15.25 -6.51
C ARG A 49 -3.36 -15.46 -5.73
N GLU A 50 -3.25 -16.53 -4.94
CA GLU A 50 -2.03 -16.88 -4.22
C GLU A 50 -0.93 -17.37 -5.13
N LYS A 51 -1.25 -18.32 -5.99
CA LYS A 51 -0.33 -18.86 -6.98
C LYS A 51 0.28 -17.78 -7.87
N TRP A 52 -0.54 -16.82 -8.30
CA TRP A 52 -0.10 -15.77 -9.24
C TRP A 52 0.27 -14.44 -8.57
N GLY A 53 0.19 -14.33 -7.24
CA GLY A 53 0.52 -13.09 -6.52
C GLY A 53 -0.47 -11.93 -6.72
N ILE A 54 -1.69 -12.20 -7.19
CA ILE A 54 -2.71 -11.19 -7.54
C ILE A 54 -3.42 -10.67 -6.26
N PRO A 55 -3.33 -9.38 -5.89
CA PRO A 55 -3.94 -8.87 -4.66
C PRO A 55 -5.45 -9.11 -4.58
N ARG A 56 -6.00 -9.19 -3.36
CA ARG A 56 -7.41 -9.54 -3.13
C ARG A 56 -8.39 -8.59 -3.83
N ARG A 57 -8.06 -7.29 -3.88
CA ARG A 57 -8.90 -6.24 -4.48
C ARG A 57 -8.83 -6.21 -6.01
N TYR A 58 -7.92 -6.98 -6.62
CA TYR A 58 -7.82 -7.03 -8.07
C TYR A 58 -8.91 -7.90 -8.69
N PRO A 59 -9.51 -7.44 -9.80
CA PRO A 59 -10.57 -8.17 -10.48
C PRO A 59 -10.01 -9.38 -11.23
N LEU A 60 -10.79 -10.47 -11.25
CA LEU A 60 -10.55 -11.63 -12.11
C LEU A 60 -11.53 -11.67 -13.29
N THR A 61 -11.90 -10.48 -13.77
CA THR A 61 -12.91 -10.24 -14.79
C THR A 61 -12.48 -9.07 -15.68
N GLY A 62 -12.84 -9.14 -16.97
CA GLY A 62 -12.49 -8.11 -17.95
C GLY A 62 -13.23 -6.78 -17.72
N THR A 63 -12.72 -5.70 -18.29
CA THR A 63 -13.29 -4.34 -18.16
C THR A 63 -14.75 -4.26 -18.59
N ALA A 64 -15.09 -4.81 -19.75
CA ALA A 64 -16.46 -4.78 -20.28
C ALA A 64 -17.49 -5.36 -19.29
N THR A 65 -17.19 -6.51 -18.68
CA THR A 65 -18.05 -7.11 -17.66
C THR A 65 -18.13 -6.24 -16.41
N ARG A 66 -17.01 -5.63 -15.98
CA ARG A 66 -16.97 -4.74 -14.81
C ARG A 66 -17.82 -3.49 -15.02
N GLU A 67 -17.76 -2.91 -16.21
CA GLU A 67 -18.55 -1.73 -16.59
C GLU A 67 -20.03 -2.04 -16.57
N THR A 68 -20.46 -3.16 -17.17
CA THR A 68 -21.87 -3.60 -17.10
C THR A 68 -22.33 -3.79 -15.66
N LEU A 69 -21.57 -4.51 -14.83
CA LEU A 69 -21.92 -4.74 -13.43
C LEU A 69 -21.94 -3.44 -12.63
N SER A 70 -20.99 -2.54 -12.87
CA SER A 70 -20.95 -1.24 -12.21
C SER A 70 -22.16 -0.39 -12.60
N GLN A 71 -22.59 -0.43 -13.86
CA GLN A 71 -23.77 0.32 -14.30
C GLN A 71 -25.03 -0.24 -13.65
N GLN A 72 -25.20 -1.57 -13.67
CA GLN A 72 -26.33 -2.23 -13.02
C GLN A 72 -26.44 -1.89 -11.52
N MET A 73 -25.31 -1.82 -10.81
CA MET A 73 -25.32 -1.40 -9.41
C MET A 73 -25.74 0.06 -9.24
N ARG A 74 -25.32 0.97 -10.14
CA ARG A 74 -25.77 2.38 -10.11
C ARG A 74 -27.27 2.47 -10.36
N ASP A 75 -27.78 1.76 -11.37
CA ASP A 75 -29.21 1.77 -11.71
C ASP A 75 -30.06 1.27 -10.52
N GLN A 76 -29.58 0.28 -9.77
CA GLN A 76 -30.26 -0.21 -8.56
C GLN A 76 -30.25 0.79 -7.40
N ILE A 77 -29.17 1.54 -7.25
CA ILE A 77 -29.08 2.62 -6.25
C ILE A 77 -30.05 3.75 -6.63
N ASP A 78 -30.06 4.15 -7.91
CA ASP A 78 -30.93 5.22 -8.41
C ASP A 78 -32.41 4.82 -8.33
N ALA A 79 -32.73 3.54 -8.57
CA ALA A 79 -34.07 2.99 -8.38
C ALA A 79 -34.49 2.85 -6.90
N GLY A 80 -33.58 3.13 -5.95
CA GLY A 80 -33.84 2.99 -4.51
C GLY A 80 -33.95 1.55 -4.01
N VAL A 81 -33.60 0.56 -4.85
CA VAL A 81 -33.60 -0.86 -4.48
C VAL A 81 -32.45 -1.18 -3.53
N LEU A 82 -31.28 -0.57 -3.78
CA LEU A 82 -30.12 -0.65 -2.90
C LEU A 82 -29.98 0.66 -2.11
N THR A 83 -30.25 0.60 -0.80
CA THR A 83 -30.04 1.73 0.10
C THR A 83 -28.72 1.62 0.87
N HIS A 84 -28.26 2.76 1.39
CA HIS A 84 -27.00 2.87 2.15
C HIS A 84 -27.18 2.66 3.66
N ASP A 85 -28.35 2.23 4.11
CA ASP A 85 -28.71 2.16 5.54
C ASP A 85 -27.82 1.17 6.32
N HIS A 86 -27.30 0.15 5.65
CA HIS A 86 -26.40 -0.86 6.21
C HIS A 86 -24.92 -0.43 6.30
N LEU A 87 -24.55 0.72 5.73
CA LEU A 87 -23.17 1.19 5.71
C LEU A 87 -22.52 1.41 7.10
N PRO A 88 -23.23 1.89 8.15
CA PRO A 88 -22.65 2.04 9.48
C PRO A 88 -22.15 0.71 10.05
N ASP A 89 -22.97 -0.33 9.99
CA ASP A 89 -22.63 -1.66 10.49
C ASP A 89 -21.49 -2.28 9.67
N ALA A 90 -21.54 -2.14 8.34
CA ALA A 90 -20.46 -2.57 7.47
C ALA A 90 -19.13 -1.85 7.78
N SER A 91 -19.19 -0.55 8.11
CA SER A 91 -18.03 0.24 8.51
C SER A 91 -17.47 -0.21 9.86
N GLN A 92 -18.32 -0.54 10.82
CA GLN A 92 -17.91 -1.09 12.10
C GLN A 92 -17.26 -2.48 11.94
N ALA A 93 -17.91 -3.37 11.20
CA ALA A 93 -17.38 -4.70 10.89
C ALA A 93 -16.03 -4.61 10.17
N ALA A 94 -15.86 -3.68 9.22
CA ALA A 94 -14.60 -3.48 8.51
C ALA A 94 -13.45 -3.03 9.42
N ARG A 95 -13.73 -2.23 10.47
CA ARG A 95 -12.72 -1.85 11.48
C ARG A 95 -12.26 -3.06 12.29
N GLN A 96 -13.16 -4.01 12.55
CA GLN A 96 -12.88 -5.21 13.34
C GLN A 96 -12.22 -6.32 12.50
N ALA A 97 -12.50 -6.41 11.20
CA ALA A 97 -12.13 -7.53 10.33
C ALA A 97 -10.60 -7.69 10.06
N GLY A 98 -9.74 -6.94 10.73
CA GLY A 98 -8.29 -7.00 10.51
C GLY A 98 -7.88 -6.63 9.09
N ARG A 99 -6.58 -6.75 8.78
CA ARG A 99 -6.07 -6.53 7.42
C ARG A 99 -5.84 -7.86 6.72
N SER A 100 -6.22 -7.93 5.45
CA SER A 100 -5.88 -9.08 4.61
C SER A 100 -4.36 -9.25 4.48
N ARG A 101 -3.91 -10.50 4.34
CA ARG A 101 -2.52 -10.81 3.99
C ARG A 101 -2.13 -10.09 2.69
N LYS A 102 -0.98 -9.41 2.72
CA LYS A 102 -0.37 -8.78 1.55
C LYS A 102 0.23 -9.84 0.63
N ARG A 103 0.18 -9.61 -0.67
CA ARG A 103 0.85 -10.44 -1.68
C ARG A 103 2.10 -9.75 -2.21
N LEU A 104 2.89 -10.44 -3.03
CA LEU A 104 4.14 -9.93 -3.61
C LEU A 104 3.96 -8.54 -4.25
N VAL A 105 2.93 -8.36 -5.07
CA VAL A 105 2.60 -7.08 -5.71
C VAL A 105 2.23 -5.99 -4.68
N ASP A 106 1.52 -6.34 -3.59
CA ASP A 106 1.19 -5.39 -2.52
C ASP A 106 2.44 -4.94 -1.75
N ASP A 107 3.38 -5.87 -1.53
CA ASP A 107 4.63 -5.59 -0.82
C ASP A 107 5.55 -4.70 -1.66
N GLU A 108 5.67 -4.97 -2.96
CA GLU A 108 6.46 -4.14 -3.87
C GLU A 108 5.85 -2.72 -3.98
N ARG A 109 4.53 -2.64 -4.16
CA ARG A 109 3.80 -1.36 -4.10
C ARG A 109 4.10 -0.62 -2.80
N HIS A 110 4.07 -1.32 -1.66
CA HIS A 110 4.30 -0.70 -0.36
C HIS A 110 5.75 -0.21 -0.21
N ARG A 111 6.75 -0.97 -0.69
CA ARG A 111 8.15 -0.57 -0.71
C ARG A 111 8.35 0.69 -1.54
N ARG A 112 7.81 0.73 -2.76
CA ARG A 112 7.89 1.91 -3.65
C ARG A 112 7.29 3.15 -2.99
N ILE A 113 6.06 3.05 -2.46
CA ILE A 113 5.41 4.18 -1.76
C ILE A 113 6.23 4.63 -0.54
N THR A 114 6.78 3.70 0.23
CA THR A 114 7.56 4.02 1.44
C THR A 114 8.92 4.63 1.11
N ALA A 115 9.52 4.24 -0.01
CA ALA A 115 10.75 4.83 -0.53
C ALA A 115 10.52 6.27 -1.03
N GLU A 116 9.41 6.51 -1.74
CA GLU A 116 9.05 7.85 -2.25
C GLU A 116 8.56 8.79 -1.13
N ARG A 117 7.75 8.29 -0.20
CA ARG A 117 7.12 9.06 0.88
C ARG A 117 7.18 8.28 2.19
N ARG A 118 8.25 8.49 2.96
CA ARG A 118 8.39 7.79 4.24
C ARG A 118 7.29 8.25 5.19
N PRO A 119 6.66 7.32 5.94
CA PRO A 119 5.69 7.70 6.96
C PRO A 119 6.27 8.74 7.92
N GLY A 120 5.53 9.86 8.09
CA GLY A 120 5.94 10.98 8.93
C GLY A 120 6.78 12.07 8.23
N ASP A 121 7.20 11.88 6.98
CA ASP A 121 7.95 12.93 6.25
C ASP A 121 7.13 14.19 5.99
N HIS A 122 5.81 14.09 5.88
CA HIS A 122 4.91 15.25 5.76
C HIS A 122 4.93 16.18 6.99
N HIS A 123 5.36 15.68 8.16
CA HIS A 123 5.57 16.49 9.37
C HIS A 123 7.03 16.94 9.53
N ARG A 124 7.94 16.53 8.63
CA ARG A 124 9.34 16.91 8.69
C ARG A 124 9.49 18.33 8.20
N LEU A 125 9.88 19.23 9.11
CA LEU A 125 10.33 20.57 8.72
C LEU A 125 11.53 20.48 7.77
N PRO A 126 11.65 21.32 6.75
CA PRO A 126 12.79 21.28 5.84
C PRO A 126 14.10 21.54 6.59
N PRO A 127 15.27 21.17 6.02
CA PRO A 127 16.56 21.53 6.58
C PRO A 127 16.68 23.05 6.78
N GLY A 128 17.27 23.49 7.90
CA GLY A 128 17.42 24.89 8.29
C GLY A 128 16.16 25.56 8.86
N ALA A 129 15.00 24.92 8.82
CA ALA A 129 13.78 25.50 9.36
C ALA A 129 13.76 25.50 10.90
N LYS A 130 13.12 26.52 11.47
CA LYS A 130 12.84 26.63 12.91
C LYS A 130 11.50 25.99 13.25
N ARG A 131 11.38 25.48 14.48
CA ARG A 131 10.11 25.02 15.05
C ARG A 131 9.25 26.22 15.49
N ALA A 132 7.98 25.96 15.83
CA ALA A 132 7.10 26.98 16.42
C ALA A 132 7.74 27.67 17.64
N ASP A 133 8.48 26.90 18.46
CA ASP A 133 9.22 27.41 19.62
C ASP A 133 10.53 28.17 19.28
N GLY A 134 10.79 28.51 18.00
CA GLY A 134 11.99 29.20 17.53
C GLY A 134 13.28 28.38 17.50
N ARG A 135 13.31 27.19 18.12
CA ARG A 135 14.46 26.29 18.17
C ARG A 135 14.73 25.61 16.82
N ASP A 136 16.00 25.34 16.56
CA ASP A 136 16.49 24.60 15.39
C ASP A 136 15.86 23.19 15.29
N ALA A 137 15.20 22.92 14.17
CA ALA A 137 14.56 21.63 13.90
C ALA A 137 15.58 20.52 13.60
N ASP A 138 16.72 20.84 12.97
CA ASP A 138 17.79 19.89 12.65
C ASP A 138 18.50 19.42 13.90
N ARG A 139 18.88 20.34 14.80
CA ARG A 139 19.49 19.96 16.09
C ARG A 139 18.60 18.98 16.87
N ARG A 140 17.28 19.21 16.90
CA ARG A 140 16.33 18.28 17.55
C ARG A 140 16.25 16.94 16.83
N ARG A 141 16.26 16.92 15.49
CA ARG A 141 16.29 15.66 14.72
C ARG A 141 17.54 14.86 15.01
N GLU A 142 18.72 15.49 14.99
CA GLU A 142 20.00 14.86 15.30
C GLU A 142 20.00 14.27 16.72
N TYR A 143 19.54 15.05 17.70
CA TYR A 143 19.37 14.55 19.06
C TYR A 143 18.41 13.34 19.14
N GLN A 144 17.27 13.38 18.46
CA GLN A 144 16.30 12.27 18.47
C GLN A 144 16.86 11.00 17.82
N ILE A 145 17.60 11.13 16.71
CA ILE A 145 18.29 10.01 16.06
C ILE A 145 19.33 9.43 17.02
N ALA A 146 20.16 10.28 17.62
CA ALA A 146 21.19 9.87 18.56
C ALA A 146 20.62 9.19 19.80
N TYR A 147 19.56 9.75 20.37
CA TYR A 147 18.88 9.18 21.54
C TYR A 147 18.27 7.81 21.24
N ARG A 148 17.66 7.63 20.05
CA ARG A 148 17.12 6.32 19.62
C ARG A 148 18.22 5.29 19.35
N ALA A 149 19.40 5.71 18.88
CA ALA A 149 20.57 4.84 18.73
C ALA A 149 21.10 4.41 20.11
N LEU A 150 21.25 5.38 21.03
CA LEU A 150 21.71 5.13 22.40
C LEU A 150 20.79 4.14 23.13
N LYS A 151 19.47 4.31 23.00
CA LYS A 151 18.48 3.37 23.57
C LYS A 151 18.56 1.95 22.98
N ARG A 152 19.10 1.82 21.76
CA ARG A 152 19.38 0.52 21.10
C ARG A 152 20.78 -0.01 21.40
N GLY A 153 21.58 0.68 22.23
CA GLY A 153 22.94 0.29 22.63
C GLY A 153 24.07 0.94 21.82
N ASP A 154 23.75 1.74 20.79
CA ASP A 154 24.75 2.43 19.97
C ASP A 154 24.97 3.87 20.49
N SER A 155 26.13 4.10 21.10
CA SER A 155 26.47 5.40 21.69
C SER A 155 27.15 6.38 20.74
N GLU A 156 27.64 5.93 19.59
CA GLU A 156 28.44 6.74 18.66
C GLU A 156 27.66 7.98 18.14
N PRO A 157 26.38 7.86 17.73
CA PRO A 157 25.60 9.02 17.30
C PRO A 157 25.41 10.08 18.39
N MET A 158 25.34 9.67 19.66
CA MET A 158 25.22 10.60 20.80
C MET A 158 26.53 11.32 21.07
N GLN A 159 27.66 10.62 20.96
CA GLN A 159 28.99 11.24 21.08
C GLN A 159 29.19 12.30 19.99
N ARG A 160 28.84 11.98 18.73
CA ARG A 160 28.88 12.94 17.61
C ARG A 160 28.00 14.17 17.84
N TYR A 161 26.78 13.97 18.36
CA TYR A 161 25.88 15.08 18.71
C TYR A 161 26.49 15.99 19.78
N ARG A 162 27.05 15.40 20.86
CA ARG A 162 27.69 16.15 21.95
C ARG A 162 28.88 16.96 21.45
N ALA A 163 29.78 16.32 20.71
CA ALA A 163 30.94 16.98 20.12
C ALA A 163 30.53 18.18 19.25
N ARG A 164 29.50 18.02 18.42
CA ARG A 164 29.02 19.06 17.50
C ARG A 164 28.35 20.26 18.20
N TYR A 165 27.55 20.02 19.25
CA TYR A 165 26.65 21.06 19.80
C TYR A 165 26.89 21.44 21.27
N LEU A 166 27.70 20.68 22.01
CA LEU A 166 27.99 20.94 23.43
C LEU A 166 29.48 21.21 23.68
N GLU A 167 30.37 20.67 22.84
CA GLU A 167 31.83 20.79 23.01
C GLU A 167 32.48 21.73 21.98
N ALA A 168 31.75 22.21 20.98
CA ALA A 168 32.23 23.22 20.04
C ALA A 168 32.33 24.60 20.72
N PRO A 169 33.44 25.36 20.55
CA PRO A 169 33.56 26.71 21.08
C PRO A 169 32.51 27.64 20.45
N SER A 170 31.89 28.49 21.27
CA SER A 170 30.90 29.48 20.84
C SER A 170 31.57 30.59 20.02
N ASP A 171 31.64 30.44 18.71
CA ASP A 171 31.93 31.54 17.79
C ASP A 171 30.63 32.36 17.56
N ASP A 172 30.20 33.13 18.58
CA ASP A 172 29.22 34.21 18.41
C ASP A 172 29.99 35.53 18.24
N PRO A 173 30.09 36.12 17.03
CA PRO A 173 30.60 37.47 16.89
C PRO A 173 29.55 38.45 17.46
N THR A 174 29.98 39.22 18.46
CA THR A 174 29.22 40.34 19.04
C THR A 174 29.02 41.46 18.01
#